data_AF-A0A1H0I648-F1
#
_entry.id   AF-A0A1H0I648-F1
#
_cell.length_a   1.000
_cell.length_b   1.000
_cell.length_c   1.000
_cell.angle_alpha   90.00
_cell.angle_beta   90.00
_cell.angle_gamma   90.00
#
_symmetry.space_group_name_H-M   'P 1'
#
loop_
_entity.id
_entity.type
_entity.pdbx_description
1 polymer ?
#
loop_
_entity_poly.entity_id
_entity_poly.type
_entity_poly.pdbx_seq_one_letter_code
_entity_poly.pdbx_strand_id
1 'polypeptide(L)'
;MSPAEDLAKRYIHIWNEADPAARRAQIAALWIENGTHYVHLREVHGHADLETRVATSHQTNVAERNNWFEVDGGVEHLRDMVKFNWRMVPKGGATVAATGLIVCLLAEDGRIRIDYQFIDPD
;
A
#
# COMPACT_ATOMS: atom_id res chain seq x y z
N MET A 1 -3.45 -17.58 -8.25
CA MET A 1 -3.51 -16.28 -7.58
C MET A 1 -4.61 -15.48 -8.22
N SER A 2 -5.57 -14.98 -7.44
CA SER A 2 -6.66 -14.16 -7.95
C SER A 2 -6.16 -12.75 -8.33
N PRO A 3 -6.87 -12.00 -9.19
CA PRO A 3 -6.51 -10.61 -9.48
C PRO A 3 -6.43 -9.72 -8.23
N ALA A 4 -7.26 -9.99 -7.21
CA ALA A 4 -7.23 -9.25 -5.95
C ALA A 4 -5.99 -9.58 -5.11
N GLU A 5 -5.60 -10.86 -5.04
CA GLU A 5 -4.35 -11.27 -4.38
C GLU A 5 -3.11 -10.68 -5.06
N ASP A 6 -3.12 -10.59 -6.39
CA ASP A 6 -2.08 -9.92 -7.16
C ASP A 6 -2.01 -8.42 -6.85
N LEU A 7 -3.17 -7.75 -6.83
CA LEU A 7 -3.26 -6.33 -6.46
C LEU A 7 -2.71 -6.08 -5.05
N ALA A 8 -3.10 -6.90 -4.05
CA ALA A 8 -2.61 -6.75 -2.68
C ALA A 8 -1.08 -6.91 -2.59
N LYS A 9 -0.50 -7.88 -3.32
CA LYS A 9 0.95 -8.07 -3.37
C LYS A 9 1.66 -6.90 -4.02
N ARG A 10 1.17 -6.43 -5.18
CA ARG A 10 1.72 -5.25 -5.86
C ARG A 10 1.60 -4.00 -4.99
N TYR A 11 0.46 -3.82 -4.31
CA TYR A 11 0.25 -2.74 -3.36
C TYR A 11 1.29 -2.75 -2.25
N ILE A 12 1.50 -3.89 -1.57
CA ILE A 12 2.50 -3.97 -0.49
C ILE A 12 3.92 -3.78 -1.03
N HIS A 13 4.20 -4.28 -2.24
CA HIS A 13 5.52 -4.16 -2.84
C HIS A 13 5.99 -2.71 -2.98
N ILE A 14 5.13 -1.76 -3.36
CA ILE A 14 5.55 -0.36 -3.57
C ILE A 14 6.12 0.29 -2.30
N TRP A 15 5.63 -0.11 -1.13
CA TRP A 15 6.08 0.44 0.17
C TRP A 15 7.50 -0.04 0.51
N ASN A 16 7.88 -1.19 -0.04
CA ASN A 16 9.20 -1.79 0.09
C ASN A 16 10.14 -1.41 -1.07
N GLU A 17 9.65 -0.80 -2.14
CA GLU A 17 10.44 -0.41 -3.32
C GLU A 17 11.45 0.69 -2.98
N ALA A 18 12.72 0.49 -3.33
CA ALA A 18 13.80 1.43 -3.08
C ALA A 18 14.07 2.32 -4.30
N ASP A 19 13.93 1.79 -5.51
CA ASP A 19 14.21 2.49 -6.75
C ASP A 19 13.10 3.53 -7.06
N PRO A 20 13.42 4.84 -7.17
CA PRO A 20 12.41 5.86 -7.44
C PRO A 20 11.69 5.71 -8.78
N ALA A 21 12.40 5.24 -9.83
CA ALA A 21 11.79 5.06 -11.15
C ALA A 21 10.84 3.87 -11.16
N ALA A 22 11.24 2.75 -10.55
CA ALA A 22 10.37 1.59 -10.35
C ALA A 22 9.14 1.95 -9.51
N ARG A 23 9.32 2.71 -8.42
CA ARG A 23 8.23 3.19 -7.56
C ARG A 23 7.21 3.99 -8.35
N ARG A 24 7.64 4.97 -9.16
CA ARG A 24 6.74 5.77 -10.00
C ARG A 24 5.99 4.91 -11.01
N ALA A 25 6.66 3.97 -11.67
CA ALA A 25 6.03 3.06 -12.61
C ALA A 25 4.97 2.16 -11.94
N GLN A 26 5.28 1.64 -10.75
CA GLN A 26 4.35 0.81 -9.98
C GLN A 26 3.13 1.60 -9.48
N ILE A 27 3.32 2.85 -9.04
CA ILE A 27 2.22 3.75 -8.66
C ILE A 27 1.30 3.99 -9.86
N ALA A 28 1.85 4.29 -11.04
CA ALA A 28 1.05 4.50 -12.25
C ALA A 28 0.27 3.24 -12.70
N ALA A 29 0.83 2.06 -12.42
CA ALA A 29 0.20 0.78 -12.70
C ALA A 29 -0.86 0.37 -11.67
N LEU A 30 -0.82 0.95 -10.45
CA LEU A 30 -1.75 0.63 -9.36
C LEU A 30 -2.89 1.63 -9.26
N TRP A 31 -2.62 2.93 -9.38
CA TRP A 31 -3.64 3.98 -9.27
C TRP A 31 -3.99 4.57 -10.64
N ILE A 32 -5.23 5.01 -10.79
CA ILE A 32 -5.59 5.96 -11.86
C ILE A 32 -4.83 7.28 -11.63
N GLU A 33 -4.72 8.12 -12.67
CA GLU A 33 -3.95 9.37 -12.62
C GLU A 33 -4.35 10.30 -11.46
N ASN A 34 -5.65 10.41 -11.20
CA ASN A 34 -6.21 11.22 -10.11
C ASN A 34 -6.69 10.35 -8.92
N GLY A 35 -6.03 9.21 -8.69
CA GLY A 35 -6.36 8.32 -7.56
C GLY A 35 -6.06 9.00 -6.23
N THR A 36 -6.82 8.65 -5.19
CA THR A 36 -6.66 9.24 -3.85
C THR A 36 -6.27 8.19 -2.81
N HIS A 37 -5.40 8.56 -1.87
CA HIS A 37 -5.04 7.76 -0.71
C HIS A 37 -5.36 8.53 0.58
N TYR A 38 -6.06 7.88 1.50
CA TYR A 38 -6.43 8.42 2.80
C TYR A 38 -5.77 7.61 3.92
N VAL A 39 -5.12 8.30 4.84
CA VAL A 39 -4.55 7.69 6.05
C VAL A 39 -4.58 8.69 7.20
N HIS A 40 -5.21 8.33 8.31
CA HIS A 40 -5.47 9.25 9.43
C HIS A 40 -6.08 10.58 8.93
N LEU A 41 -5.42 11.72 9.19
CA LEU A 41 -5.83 13.06 8.75
C LEU A 41 -5.22 13.48 7.40
N ARG A 42 -4.48 12.59 6.74
CA ARG A 42 -3.79 12.89 5.47
C ARG A 42 -4.65 12.47 4.29
N GLU A 43 -4.72 13.36 3.31
CA GLU A 43 -5.27 13.11 1.99
C GLU A 43 -4.13 13.28 0.97
N VAL A 44 -4.00 12.32 0.06
CA VAL A 44 -2.92 12.26 -0.93
C VAL A 44 -3.56 12.10 -2.30
N HIS A 45 -3.24 12.99 -3.25
CA HIS A 45 -3.93 13.07 -4.53
C HIS A 45 -2.99 12.92 -5.71
N GLY A 46 -3.28 11.93 -6.56
CA GLY A 46 -2.55 11.69 -7.80
C GLY A 46 -1.14 11.13 -7.60
N HIS A 47 -0.51 10.76 -8.72
CA HIS A 47 0.72 9.97 -8.70
C HIS A 47 1.91 10.67 -8.05
N ALA A 48 2.04 11.99 -8.18
CA ALA A 48 3.16 12.74 -7.61
C ALA A 48 3.12 12.76 -6.07
N ASP A 49 1.95 13.03 -5.49
CA ASP A 49 1.79 13.05 -4.03
C ASP A 49 1.87 11.63 -3.46
N LEU A 50 1.34 10.64 -4.19
CA LEU A 50 1.50 9.22 -3.86
C LEU A 50 2.98 8.82 -3.83
N GLU A 51 3.79 9.25 -4.80
CA GLU A 51 5.22 8.96 -4.79
C GLU A 51 5.90 9.55 -3.56
N THR A 52 5.62 10.82 -3.25
CA THR A 52 6.16 11.49 -2.05
C THR A 52 5.78 10.73 -0.78
N ARG A 53 4.51 10.32 -0.65
CA ARG A 53 3.98 9.55 0.48
C ARG A 53 4.64 8.19 0.64
N VAL A 54 4.80 7.45 -0.47
CA VAL A 54 5.40 6.11 -0.49
C VAL A 54 6.90 6.20 -0.20
N ALA A 55 7.61 7.15 -0.84
CA ALA A 55 9.04 7.35 -0.63
C ALA A 55 9.36 7.76 0.81
N THR A 56 8.58 8.67 1.40
CA THR A 56 8.76 9.09 2.81
C THR A 56 8.55 7.92 3.77
N SER A 57 7.54 7.09 3.52
CA SER A 57 7.27 5.88 4.31
C SER A 57 8.39 4.87 4.19
N HIS A 58 8.88 4.63 2.97
CA HIS A 58 9.98 3.72 2.70
C HIS A 58 11.25 4.17 3.44
N GLN A 59 11.62 5.44 3.31
CA GLN A 59 12.80 6.00 3.97
C GLN A 59 12.73 5.79 5.50
N THR A 60 11.62 6.20 6.12
CA THR A 60 11.46 6.17 7.57
C THR A 60 11.36 4.73 8.11
N ASN A 61 10.53 3.89 7.48
CA ASN A 61 10.18 2.59 8.05
C ASN A 61 11.08 1.46 7.54
N VAL A 62 11.43 1.47 6.26
CA VAL A 62 12.19 0.37 5.64
C VAL A 62 13.68 0.65 5.71
N ALA A 63 14.13 1.80 5.21
CA ALA A 63 15.56 2.10 5.11
C ALA A 63 16.19 2.41 6.48
N GLU A 64 15.58 3.30 7.27
CA GLU A 64 16.14 3.75 8.56
C GLU A 64 15.86 2.78 9.71
N ARG A 65 14.66 2.21 9.76
CA ARG A 65 14.23 1.32 10.85
C ARG A 65 14.37 -0.17 10.53
N ASN A 66 14.86 -0.50 9.34
CA ASN A 66 15.06 -1.88 8.88
C ASN A 66 13.78 -2.75 8.99
N ASN A 67 12.61 -2.15 8.75
CA ASN A 67 11.36 -2.89 8.69
C ASN A 67 11.04 -3.38 7.28
N TRP A 68 9.99 -4.19 7.18
CA TRP A 68 9.45 -4.73 5.95
C TRP A 68 7.93 -4.82 6.04
N PHE A 69 7.24 -4.45 4.97
CA PHE A 69 5.78 -4.55 4.87
C PHE A 69 5.37 -5.87 4.20
N GLU A 70 4.34 -6.51 4.74
CA GLU A 70 3.80 -7.78 4.26
C GLU A 70 2.27 -7.73 4.18
N VAL A 71 1.68 -8.48 3.24
CA VAL A 71 0.25 -8.80 3.30
C VAL A 71 0.04 -9.74 4.49
N ASP A 72 -0.96 -9.45 5.32
CA ASP A 72 -1.30 -10.26 6.49
C ASP A 72 -2.66 -10.90 6.30
N GLY A 73 -2.70 -12.24 6.23
CA GLY A 73 -3.95 -12.98 6.07
C GLY A 73 -4.56 -12.92 4.66
N GLY A 74 -5.90 -13.00 4.61
CA GLY A 74 -6.67 -13.17 3.38
C GLY A 74 -6.94 -11.87 2.63
N VAL A 75 -7.12 -11.99 1.31
CA VAL A 75 -7.55 -10.89 0.45
C VAL A 75 -8.99 -11.12 0.03
N GLU A 76 -9.86 -10.18 0.34
CA GLU A 76 -11.27 -10.21 -0.03
C GLU A 76 -11.53 -9.28 -1.20
N HIS A 77 -12.39 -9.74 -2.12
CA HIS A 77 -12.85 -8.96 -3.25
C HIS A 77 -14.37 -8.99 -3.30
N LEU A 78 -14.99 -7.82 -3.27
CA LEU A 78 -16.43 -7.66 -3.38
C LEU A 78 -16.73 -6.54 -4.37
N ARG A 79 -17.34 -6.90 -5.51
CA ARG A 79 -17.68 -5.96 -6.59
C ARG A 79 -16.43 -5.24 -7.10
N ASP A 80 -16.33 -3.94 -6.89
CA ASP A 80 -15.23 -3.06 -7.27
C ASP A 80 -14.33 -2.72 -6.07
N MET A 81 -14.42 -3.48 -4.98
CA MET A 81 -13.68 -3.21 -3.75
C MET A 81 -12.80 -4.38 -3.32
N VAL A 82 -11.52 -4.10 -3.07
CA VAL A 82 -10.55 -5.06 -2.53
C VAL A 82 -10.21 -4.67 -1.10
N LYS A 83 -10.19 -5.65 -0.19
CA LYS A 83 -9.86 -5.47 1.22
C LYS A 83 -8.80 -6.48 1.64
N PHE A 84 -7.77 -6.03 2.35
CA PHE A 84 -6.76 -6.92 2.93
C PHE A 84 -6.04 -6.26 4.10
N ASN A 85 -5.52 -7.07 5.02
CA ASN A 85 -4.71 -6.57 6.12
C ASN A 85 -3.23 -6.53 5.72
N TRP A 86 -2.48 -5.66 6.40
CA TRP A 86 -1.05 -5.53 6.25
C TRP A 86 -0.39 -5.54 7.62
N ARG A 87 0.87 -5.95 7.64
CA ARG A 87 1.72 -5.84 8.81
C ARG A 87 3.10 -5.32 8.45
N MET A 88 3.74 -4.68 9.42
CA MET A 88 5.12 -4.25 9.34
C MET A 88 5.95 -5.01 10.38
N VAL A 89 7.02 -5.64 9.94
CA VAL A 89 7.91 -6.44 10.79
C VAL A 89 9.36 -5.97 10.63
N PRO A 90 10.18 -5.95 11.69
CA PRO A 90 11.62 -5.77 11.55
C PRO A 90 12.22 -6.92 10.72
N LYS A 91 13.15 -6.64 9.81
CA LYS A 91 13.85 -7.70 9.08
C LYS A 91 14.62 -8.59 10.06
N GLY A 92 14.24 -9.87 10.12
CA GLY A 92 14.82 -10.86 11.04
C GLY A 92 14.27 -10.81 12.47
N GLY A 93 13.27 -9.99 12.74
CA GLY A 93 12.57 -9.91 14.03
C GLY A 93 11.22 -10.63 14.00
N ALA A 94 10.78 -11.11 15.18
CA ALA A 94 9.48 -11.79 15.33
C ALA A 94 8.34 -10.86 15.81
N THR A 95 8.68 -9.69 16.36
CA THR A 95 7.68 -8.77 16.91
C THR A 95 7.13 -7.86 15.82
N VAL A 96 5.81 -7.94 15.59
CA VAL A 96 5.09 -7.05 14.68
C VAL A 96 5.17 -5.62 15.21
N ALA A 97 5.61 -4.70 14.36
CA ALA A 97 5.81 -3.29 14.70
C ALA A 97 4.56 -2.43 14.44
N ALA A 98 3.71 -2.83 13.49
CA ALA A 98 2.41 -2.24 13.23
C ALA A 98 1.54 -3.18 12.37
N THR A 99 0.22 -3.07 12.48
CA THR A 99 -0.75 -3.71 11.60
C THR A 99 -1.76 -2.70 11.08
N GLY A 100 -2.55 -3.12 10.09
CA GLY A 100 -3.70 -2.34 9.68
C GLY A 100 -4.49 -3.00 8.56
N LEU A 101 -5.36 -2.20 7.97
CA LEU A 101 -6.31 -2.60 6.94
C LEU A 101 -6.18 -1.66 5.73
N ILE A 102 -6.20 -2.24 4.54
CA ILE A 102 -6.37 -1.52 3.28
C ILE A 102 -7.75 -1.82 2.72
N VAL A 103 -8.44 -0.78 2.25
CA VAL A 103 -9.67 -0.87 1.47
C VAL A 103 -9.49 -0.05 0.19
N CYS A 104 -9.43 -0.73 -0.95
CA CYS A 104 -9.26 -0.12 -2.26
C CYS A 104 -10.57 -0.19 -3.05
N LEU A 105 -11.06 0.96 -3.49
CA LEU A 105 -12.12 1.08 -4.47
C LEU A 105 -11.50 1.22 -5.86
N LEU A 106 -11.84 0.29 -6.75
CA LEU A 106 -11.28 0.17 -8.09
C LEU A 106 -12.09 0.96 -9.12
N ALA A 107 -11.43 1.40 -10.19
CA ALA A 107 -12.05 1.85 -11.42
C ALA A 107 -12.36 0.66 -12.33
N GLU A 108 -13.06 0.91 -13.45
CA GLU A 108 -13.44 -0.14 -14.42
C GLU A 108 -12.23 -0.88 -15.01
N ASP A 109 -11.06 -0.23 -15.09
CA ASP A 109 -9.81 -0.82 -15.57
C ASP A 109 -9.04 -1.62 -14.50
N GLY A 110 -9.61 -1.76 -13.29
CA GLY A 110 -9.02 -2.49 -12.18
C GLY A 110 -7.93 -1.73 -11.42
N ARG A 111 -7.60 -0.50 -11.80
CA ARG A 111 -6.72 0.37 -11.01
C ARG A 111 -7.47 1.02 -9.85
N ILE A 112 -6.73 1.39 -8.83
CA ILE A 112 -7.25 2.02 -7.61
C ILE A 112 -7.68 3.45 -7.93
N ARG A 113 -8.96 3.72 -7.67
CA ARG A 113 -9.53 5.06 -7.67
C ARG A 113 -9.42 5.71 -6.29
N ILE A 114 -9.74 4.96 -5.24
CA ILE A 114 -9.61 5.40 -3.84
C ILE A 114 -8.98 4.29 -3.00
N ASP A 115 -8.00 4.65 -2.20
CA ASP A 115 -7.34 3.79 -1.21
C ASP A 115 -7.57 4.36 0.19
N TYR A 116 -8.15 3.57 1.09
CA TYR A 116 -8.25 3.87 2.50
C TYR A 116 -7.30 2.96 3.28
N GLN A 117 -6.32 3.56 3.95
CA GLN A 117 -5.45 2.89 4.87
C GLN A 117 -5.85 3.19 6.32
N PHE A 118 -6.14 2.14 7.05
CA PHE A 118 -6.24 2.14 8.50
C PHE A 118 -4.94 1.58 9.09
N ILE A 119 -4.54 2.15 10.22
CA ILE A 119 -3.48 1.63 11.08
C ILE A 119 -4.16 1.25 12.38
N ASP A 120 -3.97 0.01 12.81
CA ASP A 120 -4.55 -0.47 14.07
C ASP A 120 -3.86 0.23 15.24
N PRO A 121 -4.58 0.51 16.34
CA PRO A 121 -3.95 0.99 17.57
C PRO A 121 -3.03 -0.09 18.17
N ASP A 122 -1.98 0.36 18.84
CA ASP A 122 -1.06 -0.51 19.62
C ASP A 122 -1.78 -1.28 20.75
#